data_AF-A0A7X6KZV2-F1
#
_entry.id   AF-A0A7X6KZV2-F1
#
_cell.length_a   1.000
_cell.length_b   1.000
_cell.length_c   1.000
_cell.angle_alpha   90.00
_cell.angle_beta   90.00
_cell.angle_gamma   90.00
#
_symmetry.space_group_name_H-M   'P 1'
#
loop_
_entity.id
_entity.type
_entity.pdbx_description
1 polymer ?
#
loop_
_entity_poly.entity_id
_entity_poly.type
_entity_poly.pdbx_seq_one_letter_code
_entity_poly.pdbx_strand_id
1 'polypeptide(L)'
;MRYRLDVVATSVVDVVEHAGGWLFDRSVAGWDVTVLVADLSDTRPLRILGAEVLELEQVLASRGQGRQPHALAVAADVCECDRRARRGLLKALDDGGVQVVVWGEGWPSPPEHRVDPVLHRLSVAAQAFKAQALTAAAVPAASVGTTEVFRSGLSAFPPIGADLSPVG
;
A
#
# COMPACT_ATOMS: atom_id res chain seq x y z
N MET A 1 7.96 19.86 2.50
CA MET A 1 8.43 18.55 2.01
C MET A 1 7.21 17.65 1.93
N ARG A 2 7.02 16.89 0.85
CA ARG A 2 5.93 15.91 0.76
C ARG A 2 6.42 14.54 1.25
N TYR A 3 5.58 13.87 2.04
CA TYR A 3 5.78 12.47 2.40
C TYR A 3 5.53 11.60 1.18
N ARG A 4 6.21 10.45 1.12
CA ARG A 4 6.15 9.53 -0.02
C ARG A 4 5.71 8.15 0.47
N LEU A 5 4.71 7.60 -0.19
CA LEU A 5 4.22 6.24 0.00
C LEU A 5 4.43 5.47 -1.30
N ASP A 6 5.23 4.40 -1.24
CA ASP A 6 5.34 3.43 -2.32
C ASP A 6 4.48 2.21 -1.99
N VAL A 7 3.67 1.77 -2.94
CA VAL A 7 2.73 0.64 -2.82
C VAL A 7 3.14 -0.43 -3.81
N VAL A 8 3.30 -1.67 -3.39
CA VAL A 8 3.72 -2.77 -4.26
C VAL A 8 2.64 -3.84 -4.30
N ALA A 9 2.13 -4.15 -5.49
CA ALA A 9 1.08 -5.14 -5.66
C ALA A 9 1.21 -5.91 -6.99
N THR A 10 0.58 -7.08 -7.07
CA THR A 10 0.49 -7.86 -8.31
C THR A 10 -0.63 -7.34 -9.22
N SER A 11 -1.67 -6.73 -8.64
CA SER A 11 -2.90 -6.35 -9.32
C SER A 11 -3.40 -4.98 -8.89
N VAL A 12 -3.86 -4.17 -9.86
CA VAL A 12 -4.54 -2.90 -9.60
C VAL A 12 -5.84 -3.12 -8.81
N VAL A 13 -6.58 -4.17 -9.15
CA VAL A 13 -7.86 -4.50 -8.48
C VAL A 13 -7.62 -4.76 -7.00
N ASP A 14 -6.59 -5.56 -6.67
CA ASP A 14 -6.25 -5.90 -5.30
C ASP A 14 -5.91 -4.65 -4.45
N VAL A 15 -5.15 -3.70 -5.03
CA VAL A 15 -4.83 -2.43 -4.37
C VAL A 15 -6.10 -1.63 -4.07
N VAL A 16 -6.99 -1.51 -5.05
CA VAL A 16 -8.22 -0.73 -4.90
C VAL A 16 -9.14 -1.37 -3.86
N GLU A 17 -9.25 -2.69 -3.85
CA GLU A 17 -10.09 -3.44 -2.91
C GLU A 17 -9.60 -3.33 -1.46
N HIS A 18 -8.30 -3.45 -1.21
CA HIS A 18 -7.76 -3.55 0.14
C HIS A 18 -7.20 -2.24 0.71
N ALA A 19 -6.72 -1.34 -0.14
CA ALA A 19 -6.01 -0.13 0.29
C ALA A 19 -6.55 1.17 -0.34
N GLY A 20 -7.56 1.08 -1.21
CA GLY A 20 -7.95 2.21 -2.05
C GLY A 20 -8.38 3.45 -1.27
N GLY A 21 -9.07 3.28 -0.14
CA GLY A 21 -9.50 4.40 0.68
C GLY A 21 -8.33 5.07 1.40
N TRP A 22 -7.43 4.26 1.95
CA TRP A 22 -6.20 4.75 2.58
C TRP A 22 -5.29 5.49 1.62
N LEU A 23 -5.13 5.00 0.38
CA LEU A 23 -4.36 5.69 -0.65
C LEU A 23 -4.95 7.06 -0.99
N PHE A 24 -6.28 7.13 -1.12
CA PHE A 24 -6.97 8.39 -1.37
C PHE A 24 -6.77 9.39 -0.23
N ASP A 25 -7.00 8.97 1.02
CA ASP A 25 -6.86 9.85 2.18
C ASP A 25 -5.41 10.38 2.31
N ARG A 26 -4.39 9.55 2.01
CA ARG A 26 -2.99 10.01 1.97
C ARG A 26 -2.70 10.95 0.81
N SER A 27 -3.21 10.67 -0.39
CA SER A 27 -3.06 11.55 -1.55
C SER A 27 -3.67 12.94 -1.28
N VAL A 28 -4.88 12.99 -0.73
CA VAL A 28 -5.55 14.25 -0.34
C VAL A 28 -4.84 14.95 0.81
N ALA A 29 -4.21 14.20 1.73
CA ALA A 29 -3.33 14.75 2.76
C ALA A 29 -1.99 15.28 2.20
N GLY A 30 -1.78 15.23 0.88
CA GLY A 30 -0.62 15.80 0.19
C GLY A 30 0.58 14.87 0.12
N TRP A 31 0.39 13.57 0.34
CA TRP A 31 1.44 12.57 0.11
C TRP A 31 1.60 12.30 -1.38
N ASP A 32 2.84 12.08 -1.79
CA ASP A 32 3.13 11.52 -3.12
C ASP A 32 2.95 9.99 -3.01
N VAL A 33 1.85 9.49 -3.59
CA VAL A 33 1.49 8.07 -3.58
C VAL A 33 1.85 7.46 -4.93
N THR A 34 2.73 6.45 -4.92
CA THR A 34 3.17 5.74 -6.12
C THR A 34 2.88 4.25 -5.99
N VAL A 35 2.14 3.69 -6.95
CA VAL A 35 1.77 2.28 -7.00
C VAL A 35 2.63 1.57 -8.05
N LEU A 36 3.31 0.52 -7.62
CA LEU A 36 4.21 -0.33 -8.39
C LEU A 36 3.47 -1.64 -8.66
N VAL A 37 3.05 -1.84 -9.91
CA VAL A 37 2.32 -3.04 -10.35
C VAL A 37 2.98 -3.67 -11.57
N ALA A 38 2.82 -4.99 -11.71
CA ALA A 38 3.33 -5.72 -12.87
C ALA A 38 2.48 -5.48 -14.13
N ASP A 39 1.17 -5.30 -13.98
CA ASP A 39 0.25 -5.03 -15.09
C ASP A 39 -0.23 -3.57 -15.07
N LEU A 40 0.01 -2.87 -16.19
CA LEU A 40 -0.39 -1.48 -16.43
C LEU A 40 -1.57 -1.35 -17.41
N SER A 41 -2.27 -2.45 -17.69
CA SER A 41 -3.38 -2.52 -18.65
C SER A 41 -4.50 -1.50 -18.35
N ASP A 42 -4.88 -1.34 -17.08
CA ASP A 42 -5.81 -0.30 -16.63
C ASP A 42 -5.36 0.41 -15.35
N THR A 43 -4.78 1.59 -15.52
CA THR A 43 -4.31 2.44 -14.40
C THR A 43 -5.34 3.47 -13.95
N ARG A 44 -6.48 3.59 -14.63
CA ARG A 44 -7.51 4.60 -14.31
C ARG A 44 -8.04 4.48 -12.87
N PRO A 45 -8.27 3.28 -12.30
CA PRO A 45 -8.68 3.14 -10.90
C PRO A 45 -7.72 3.80 -9.92
N LEU A 46 -6.41 3.63 -10.11
CA LEU A 46 -5.39 4.22 -9.23
C LEU A 46 -5.30 5.74 -9.39
N ARG A 47 -5.50 6.24 -10.63
CA ARG A 47 -5.54 7.69 -10.89
C ARG A 47 -6.75 8.36 -10.23
N ILE A 48 -7.89 7.69 -10.15
CA ILE A 48 -9.07 8.17 -9.41
C ILE A 48 -8.73 8.35 -7.92
N LEU A 49 -7.89 7.46 -7.37
CA LEU A 49 -7.43 7.53 -5.98
C LEU A 49 -6.28 8.53 -5.77
N GLY A 50 -5.87 9.26 -6.82
CA GLY A 50 -4.79 10.23 -6.75
C GLY A 50 -3.39 9.60 -6.63
N ALA A 51 -3.22 8.35 -7.09
CA ALA A 51 -1.93 7.68 -7.13
C ALA A 51 -1.27 7.77 -8.52
N GLU A 52 0.05 7.94 -8.52
CA GLU A 52 0.88 7.69 -9.70
C GLU A 52 1.13 6.18 -9.84
N VAL A 53 1.35 5.71 -11.08
CA VAL A 53 1.58 4.29 -11.34
C VAL A 53 2.88 4.11 -12.10
N LEU A 54 3.73 3.20 -11.62
CA LEU A 54 4.97 2.80 -12.29
C LEU A 54 5.02 1.28 -12.47
N GLU A 55 5.79 0.84 -13.45
CA GLU A 55 6.02 -0.58 -13.70
C GLU A 55 6.94 -1.19 -12.62
N LEU A 56 6.47 -2.25 -11.97
CA LEU A 56 7.22 -2.91 -10.89
C LEU A 56 8.58 -3.43 -11.37
N GLU A 57 8.64 -4.08 -12.53
CA GLU A 57 9.88 -4.66 -13.06
C GLU A 57 10.95 -3.59 -13.28
N GLN A 58 10.56 -2.43 -13.82
CA GLN A 58 11.46 -1.31 -14.06
C GLN A 58 12.10 -0.79 -12.75
N VAL A 59 11.30 -0.68 -11.69
CA VAL A 59 11.79 -0.23 -10.37
C VAL A 59 12.68 -1.28 -9.70
N LEU A 60 12.32 -2.57 -9.81
CA LEU A 60 13.16 -3.65 -9.28
C LEU A 60 14.47 -3.80 -10.07
N ALA A 61 14.45 -3.65 -11.39
CA ALA A 61 15.63 -3.73 -12.26
C ALA A 61 16.62 -2.59 -12.02
N SER A 62 16.11 -1.38 -11.74
CA SER A 62 16.92 -0.23 -11.35
C SER A 62 17.50 -0.31 -9.93
N ARG A 63 17.29 -1.43 -9.22
CA ARG A 63 17.74 -1.67 -7.83
C ARG A 63 17.24 -0.62 -6.83
N GLY A 64 16.08 -0.02 -7.09
CA GLY A 64 15.54 1.04 -6.23
C GLY A 64 16.40 2.30 -6.18
N GLN A 65 17.07 2.65 -7.29
CA GLN A 65 17.75 3.94 -7.43
C GLN A 65 16.71 5.06 -7.33
N GLY A 66 16.61 5.66 -6.15
CA GLY A 66 15.62 6.69 -5.85
C GLY A 66 15.68 7.13 -4.39
N ARG A 67 14.86 8.13 -4.05
CA ARG A 67 14.71 8.58 -2.67
C ARG A 67 13.89 7.55 -1.90
N GLN A 68 14.40 7.11 -0.75
CA GLN A 68 13.73 6.15 0.12
C GLN A 68 12.33 6.67 0.50
N PRO A 69 11.27 5.86 0.35
CA PRO A 69 9.93 6.26 0.74
C PRO A 69 9.83 6.38 2.26
N HIS A 70 8.87 7.18 2.73
CA HIS A 70 8.60 7.32 4.16
C HIS A 70 7.71 6.17 4.64
N ALA A 71 6.87 5.64 3.75
CA ALA A 71 6.07 4.46 3.98
C ALA A 71 6.13 3.52 2.77
N LEU A 72 6.17 2.22 3.04
CA LEU A 72 6.13 1.15 2.05
C LEU A 72 4.93 0.25 2.38
N ALA A 73 4.01 0.12 1.44
CA ALA A 73 2.88 -0.79 1.55
C ALA A 73 3.03 -1.93 0.54
N VAL A 74 2.81 -3.18 0.96
CA VAL A 74 3.03 -4.35 0.09
C VAL A 74 1.89 -5.35 0.20
N ALA A 75 1.38 -5.83 -0.94
CA ALA A 75 0.49 -6.99 -0.98
C ALA A 75 1.30 -8.26 -0.67
N ALA A 76 0.81 -9.10 0.24
CA ALA A 76 1.54 -10.27 0.70
C ALA A 76 1.88 -11.26 -0.42
N ASP A 77 1.00 -11.41 -1.42
CA ASP A 77 1.15 -12.27 -2.58
C ASP A 77 2.34 -11.88 -3.49
N VAL A 78 2.70 -10.59 -3.54
CA VAL A 78 3.91 -10.13 -4.25
C VAL A 78 5.16 -10.77 -3.65
N CYS A 79 5.21 -10.92 -2.32
CA CYS A 79 6.37 -11.50 -1.66
C CYS A 79 6.51 -13.01 -1.91
N GLU A 80 5.41 -13.67 -2.23
CA GLU A 80 5.40 -15.07 -2.66
C GLU A 80 5.86 -15.18 -4.13
N CYS A 81 5.41 -14.26 -4.99
CA CYS A 81 5.69 -14.28 -6.42
C CYS A 81 7.10 -13.75 -6.79
N ASP A 82 7.63 -12.74 -6.09
CA ASP A 82 8.90 -12.08 -6.42
C ASP A 82 9.87 -12.00 -5.22
N ARG A 83 10.98 -12.75 -5.31
CA ARG A 83 12.04 -12.78 -4.29
C ARG A 83 12.74 -11.43 -4.08
N ARG A 84 12.79 -10.56 -5.08
CA ARG A 84 13.41 -9.22 -4.99
C ARG A 84 12.53 -8.28 -4.19
N ALA A 85 11.21 -8.32 -4.43
CA ALA A 85 10.24 -7.57 -3.64
C ALA A 85 10.27 -8.02 -2.17
N ARG A 86 10.26 -9.34 -1.92
CA ARG A 86 10.40 -9.91 -0.56
C ARG A 86 11.66 -9.43 0.15
N ARG A 87 12.81 -9.43 -0.54
CA ARG A 87 14.07 -8.93 0.02
C ARG A 87 14.04 -7.44 0.32
N GLY A 88 13.42 -6.63 -0.55
CA GLY A 88 13.25 -5.20 -0.33
C GLY A 88 12.40 -4.89 0.90
N LEU A 89 11.30 -5.62 1.07
CA LEU A 89 10.41 -5.51 2.23
C LEU A 89 11.12 -5.87 3.54
N LEU A 90 11.82 -7.01 3.60
CA LEU A 90 12.57 -7.42 4.80
C LEU A 90 13.64 -6.40 5.17
N LYS A 91 14.35 -5.86 4.18
CA LYS A 91 15.31 -4.77 4.41
C LYS A 91 14.64 -3.53 4.99
N ALA A 92 13.46 -3.13 4.48
CA ALA A 92 12.74 -1.96 5.00
C ALA A 92 12.28 -2.16 6.46
N LEU A 93 11.91 -3.40 6.83
CA LEU A 93 11.61 -3.77 8.22
C LEU A 93 12.85 -3.71 9.11
N ASP A 94 14.00 -4.22 8.64
CA ASP A 94 15.28 -4.18 9.36
C ASP A 94 15.81 -2.76 9.57
N ASP A 95 15.69 -1.89 8.56
CA ASP A 95 16.22 -0.53 8.57
C ASP A 95 15.47 0.38 9.57
N GLY A 96 14.22 0.05 9.94
CA GLY A 96 13.38 0.77 10.93
C GLY A 96 12.97 2.20 10.57
N GLY A 97 13.60 2.81 9.55
CA GLY A 97 13.36 4.17 9.08
C GLY A 97 12.21 4.32 8.07
N VAL A 98 11.53 3.24 7.71
CA VAL A 98 10.37 3.23 6.81
C VAL A 98 9.19 2.61 7.54
N GLN A 99 8.04 3.26 7.48
CA GLN A 99 6.80 2.64 7.94
C GLN A 99 6.41 1.53 6.96
N VAL A 100 6.39 0.28 7.43
CA VAL A 100 6.02 -0.87 6.58
C VAL A 100 4.60 -1.32 6.91
N VAL A 101 3.78 -1.44 5.87
CA VAL A 101 2.39 -1.90 5.92
C VAL A 101 2.20 -3.05 4.95
N VAL A 102 1.49 -4.09 5.36
CA VAL A 102 1.21 -5.28 4.54
C VAL A 102 -0.28 -5.59 4.57
N TRP A 103 -0.86 -5.95 3.44
CA TRP A 103 -2.23 -6.50 3.37
C TRP A 103 -2.24 -7.85 2.66
N GLY A 104 -3.39 -8.54 2.74
CA GLY A 104 -3.57 -9.87 2.18
C GLY A 104 -3.09 -10.99 3.10
N GLU A 105 -3.44 -12.21 2.71
CA GLU A 105 -3.00 -13.45 3.38
C GLU A 105 -1.65 -13.91 2.82
N GLY A 106 -0.94 -14.76 3.56
CA GLY A 106 0.31 -15.38 3.07
C GLY A 106 1.61 -14.72 3.54
N TRP A 107 1.56 -13.67 4.37
CA TRP A 107 2.78 -13.12 4.98
C TRP A 107 3.46 -14.15 5.90
N PRO A 108 4.68 -14.61 5.59
CA PRO A 108 5.44 -15.49 6.47
C PRO A 108 6.23 -14.59 7.42
N SER A 109 5.63 -14.15 8.53
CA SER A 109 6.35 -13.35 9.53
C SER A 109 7.46 -14.19 10.17
N PRO A 110 8.75 -13.89 9.96
CA PRO A 110 9.78 -14.37 10.86
C PRO A 110 9.48 -13.77 12.25
N PRO A 111 9.79 -14.48 13.35
CA PRO A 111 9.49 -14.01 14.70
C PRO A 111 10.15 -12.66 15.04
N GLU A 112 11.26 -12.31 14.37
CA GLU A 112 11.95 -11.02 14.52
C GLU A 112 11.25 -9.82 13.84
N HIS A 113 10.34 -10.03 12.88
CA HIS A 113 9.64 -8.97 12.15
C HIS A 113 8.14 -8.99 12.40
N ARG A 114 7.75 -9.04 13.68
CA ARG A 114 6.34 -9.03 14.08
C ARG A 114 5.63 -7.80 13.50
N VAL A 115 4.59 -8.07 12.72
CA VAL A 115 3.66 -7.06 12.20
C VAL A 115 2.35 -7.21 12.96
N ASP A 116 1.90 -6.14 13.61
CA ASP A 116 0.66 -6.15 14.37
C ASP A 116 -0.50 -5.63 13.50
N PRO A 117 -1.73 -6.16 13.68
CA PRO A 117 -2.87 -5.70 12.91
C PRO A 117 -3.19 -4.24 13.22
N VAL A 118 -3.39 -3.46 12.17
CA VAL A 118 -3.79 -2.05 12.23
C VAL A 118 -4.97 -1.80 11.30
N LEU A 119 -5.79 -0.82 11.65
CA LEU A 119 -6.93 -0.40 10.85
C LEU A 119 -6.77 1.06 10.42
N HIS A 120 -7.23 1.35 9.21
CA HIS A 120 -7.46 2.69 8.72
C HIS A 120 -8.96 2.93 8.63
N ARG A 121 -9.46 4.03 9.18
CA ARG A 121 -10.85 4.45 9.02
C ARG A 121 -10.96 5.43 7.87
N LEU A 122 -11.74 5.05 6.86
CA LEU A 122 -11.88 5.82 5.63
C LEU A 122 -12.70 7.07 5.87
N SER A 123 -12.22 8.20 5.34
CA SER A 123 -13.05 9.40 5.20
C SER A 123 -14.25 9.14 4.29
N VAL A 124 -15.27 10.01 4.38
CA VAL A 124 -16.44 9.95 3.47
C VAL A 124 -16.01 10.12 2.01
N ALA A 125 -14.99 10.95 1.76
CA ALA A 125 -14.44 11.14 0.43
C ALA A 125 -13.71 9.88 -0.05
N ALA A 126 -12.87 9.26 0.80
CA ALA A 126 -12.21 7.99 0.49
C ALA A 126 -13.22 6.89 0.13
N GLN A 127 -14.33 6.78 0.86
CA GLN A 127 -15.38 5.80 0.54
C GLN A 127 -15.98 6.04 -0.86
N ALA A 128 -16.30 7.29 -1.20
CA ALA A 128 -16.86 7.65 -2.50
C ALA A 128 -15.87 7.42 -3.66
N PHE A 129 -14.62 7.85 -3.50
CA PHE A 129 -13.59 7.68 -4.53
C PHE A 129 -13.15 6.23 -4.68
N LYS A 130 -13.10 5.45 -3.59
CA LYS A 130 -12.91 4.00 -3.65
C LYS A 130 -14.04 3.32 -4.42
N ALA A 131 -15.29 3.67 -4.17
CA ALA A 131 -16.43 3.12 -4.93
C ALA A 131 -16.31 3.41 -6.44
N GLN A 132 -15.88 4.63 -6.79
CA GLN A 132 -15.65 5.02 -8.18
C GLN A 132 -14.47 4.26 -8.81
N ALA A 133 -13.38 4.06 -8.06
CA ALA A 133 -12.23 3.29 -8.51
C ALA A 133 -12.58 1.80 -8.74
N LEU A 134 -13.36 1.20 -7.84
CA LEU A 134 -13.87 -0.18 -8.01
C LEU A 134 -14.75 -0.30 -9.26
N THR A 135 -15.62 0.68 -9.50
CA THR A 135 -16.44 0.74 -10.71
C THR A 135 -15.58 0.84 -11.97
N ALA A 136 -14.54 1.70 -11.95
CA ALA A 136 -13.61 1.85 -13.06
C ALA A 136 -12.80 0.56 -13.32
N ALA A 137 -12.51 -0.21 -12.28
CA ALA A 137 -11.85 -1.51 -12.34
C ALA A 137 -12.77 -2.66 -12.78
N ALA A 138 -14.04 -2.36 -13.14
CA ALA A 138 -15.07 -3.34 -13.49
C ALA A 138 -15.29 -4.42 -12.40
N VAL A 139 -15.01 -4.09 -11.14
CA VAL A 139 -15.33 -4.95 -10.00
C VAL A 139 -16.84 -4.84 -9.76
N PRO A 140 -17.56 -5.97 -9.59
CA PRO A 140 -18.98 -5.94 -9.24
C PRO A 140 -19.22 -5.04 -8.04
N ALA A 141 -20.36 -4.36 -8.01
CA ALA A 141 -20.68 -3.37 -6.98
C ALA A 141 -20.54 -3.95 -5.56
N ALA A 142 -19.35 -3.79 -4.99
CA ALA A 142 -19.03 -4.17 -3.63
C ALA A 142 -19.39 -2.99 -2.74
N SER A 143 -20.06 -3.27 -1.62
CA SER A 143 -20.25 -2.28 -0.58
C SER A 143 -18.87 -1.83 -0.08
N VAL A 144 -18.57 -0.54 -0.18
CA VAL A 144 -17.33 0.01 0.38
C VAL A 144 -17.47 0.08 1.89
N GLY A 145 -16.62 -0.67 2.60
CA GLY A 145 -16.54 -0.64 4.06
C GLY A 145 -16.04 0.70 4.59
N THR A 146 -16.23 0.93 5.89
CA THR A 146 -15.76 2.14 6.58
C THR A 146 -14.31 2.03 7.06
N THR A 147 -13.72 0.83 6.97
CA THR A 147 -12.37 0.54 7.45
C THR A 147 -11.63 -0.38 6.47
N GLU A 148 -10.31 -0.19 6.40
CA GLU A 148 -9.36 -1.10 5.77
C GLU A 148 -8.41 -1.65 6.83
N VAL A 149 -8.02 -2.92 6.71
CA VAL A 149 -7.19 -3.63 7.70
C VAL A 149 -5.86 -4.01 7.07
N PHE A 150 -4.80 -3.77 7.82
CA PHE A 150 -3.43 -4.06 7.43
C PHE A 150 -2.68 -4.73 8.58
N ARG A 151 -1.45 -5.12 8.33
CA ARG A 151 -0.45 -5.46 9.34
C ARG A 151 0.71 -4.47 9.23
N SER A 152 1.12 -3.85 10.32
CA SER A 152 2.21 -2.86 10.34
C SER A 152 3.38 -3.37 11.16
N GLY A 153 4.59 -3.20 10.65
CA GLY A 153 5.80 -3.44 11.44
C GLY A 153 5.93 -2.40 12.55
N LEU A 154 6.40 -2.81 13.73
CA LEU A 154 6.76 -1.88 14.80
C LEU A 154 7.93 -1.00 14.32
N SER A 155 7.67 0.26 13.99
CA SER A 155 8.72 1.26 13.88
C SER A 155 8.97 1.86 15.26
N ALA A 156 10.22 2.23 15.55
CA ALA A 156 10.56 3.00 16.75
C ALA A 156 9.89 4.39 16.80
N PHE A 157 9.20 4.77 15.71
CA PHE A 157 8.50 6.03 15.54
C PHE A 157 6.99 5.82 15.33
N PRO A 158 6.15 6.74 15.80
CA PRO A 158 4.72 6.70 15.54
C PRO A 158 4.43 6.68 14.03
N PRO A 159 3.34 6.03 13.59
CA PRO A 159 2.97 5.96 12.19
C PRO A 159 2.86 7.37 11.59
N ILE A 160 3.60 7.62 10.51
CA ILE A 160 3.62 8.92 9.84
C ILE A 160 2.24 9.12 9.22
N GLY A 161 1.51 10.17 9.65
CA GLY A 161 0.14 10.45 9.23
C GLY A 161 -0.94 10.18 10.29
N ALA A 162 -0.60 9.48 11.39
CA ALA A 162 -1.52 9.15 12.51
C ALA A 162 -2.85 8.49 12.08
N ASP A 163 -2.85 7.86 10.91
CA ASP A 163 -4.03 7.35 10.18
C ASP A 163 -4.26 5.85 10.38
N LEU A 164 -3.28 5.15 10.95
CA LEU A 164 -3.34 3.72 11.29
C LEU A 164 -3.48 3.55 12.81
N SER A 165 -4.51 2.82 13.24
CA SER A 165 -4.78 2.52 14.65
C SER A 165 -4.62 1.02 14.93
N PRO A 166 -4.07 0.60 16.09
CA PRO A 166 -4.01 -0.80 16.46
C PRO A 166 -5.39 -1.45 16.48
N VAL A 167 -5.48 -2.71 16.05
CA VAL A 167 -6.66 -3.55 16.30
C VAL A 167 -6.52 -4.12 17.72
N GLY A 168 -7.44 -3.74 18.61
CA GLY A 168 -7.44 -4.13 20.03
C GLY A 168 -7.78 -5.60 20.28
#